data_AF-A0A959TWZ1-F1
#
_entry.id   AF-A0A959TWZ1-F1
#
_cell.length_a   1.000
_cell.length_b   1.000
_cell.length_c   1.000
_cell.angle_alpha   90.00
_cell.angle_beta   90.00
_cell.angle_gamma   90.00
#
_symmetry.space_group_name_H-M   'P 1'
#
loop_
_entity.id
_entity.type
_entity.pdbx_description
1 polymer ?
#
loop_
_entity_poly.entity_id
_entity_poly.type
_entity_poly.pdbx_seq_one_letter_code
_entity_poly.pdbx_strand_id
1 'polypeptide(L)'
;RRFKRLDLEYECASDEFTTYRTLSEPISGIVEERPEYTNVTNGYGLMGSRYFNFIQGVKLGDDSQLELVTGQYTNDLLFCIDGVVGGTLGCD
;
A
#
# COMPACT_ATOMS: atom_id res chain seq x y z
N ARG A 1 -2.03 12.47 22.69
CA ARG A 1 -0.96 11.87 21.83
C ARG A 1 -0.85 12.72 20.57
N ARG A 2 0.35 13.18 20.18
CA ARG A 2 0.49 14.14 19.05
C ARG A 2 0.80 13.41 17.75
N PHE A 3 -0.11 13.49 16.78
CA PHE A 3 0.09 13.00 15.42
C PHE A 3 0.78 14.08 14.58
N LYS A 4 1.93 13.75 13.98
CA LYS A 4 2.70 14.70 13.17
C LYS A 4 2.48 14.47 11.68
N ARG A 5 2.97 13.33 11.18
CA ARG A 5 2.95 12.92 9.77
C ARG A 5 2.96 11.40 9.68
N LEU A 6 2.57 10.90 8.52
CA LEU A 6 2.63 9.49 8.15
C LEU A 6 3.75 9.28 7.13
N ASP A 7 4.59 8.28 7.36
CA ASP A 7 5.55 7.78 6.38
C ASP A 7 4.99 6.47 5.79
N LEU A 8 5.00 6.36 4.47
CA LEU A 8 4.49 5.22 3.72
C LEU A 8 5.63 4.57 2.96
N GLU A 9 5.92 3.31 3.27
CA GLU A 9 6.81 2.46 2.51
C GLU A 9 5.99 1.35 1.86
N TYR A 10 6.14 1.17 0.56
CA TYR A 10 5.46 0.09 -0.15
C TYR A 10 6.32 -0.50 -1.26
N GLU A 11 6.14 -1.80 -1.47
CA GLU A 11 6.80 -2.59 -2.48
C GLU A 11 5.79 -3.15 -3.46
N CYS A 12 6.00 -2.89 -4.74
CA CYS A 12 5.16 -3.42 -5.82
C CYS A 12 5.96 -4.43 -6.66
N ALA A 13 5.28 -5.50 -7.09
CA ALA A 13 5.84 -6.44 -8.06
C ALA A 13 5.98 -5.77 -9.44
N SER A 14 6.91 -6.26 -10.28
CA SER A 14 7.07 -5.75 -11.64
C SER A 14 5.87 -6.02 -12.53
N ASP A 15 5.76 -5.28 -13.62
CA ASP A 15 4.75 -5.52 -14.65
C ASP A 15 4.84 -6.93 -15.24
N GLU A 16 6.05 -7.49 -15.42
CA GLU A 16 6.25 -8.88 -15.82
C GLU A 16 5.58 -9.89 -14.88
N PHE A 17 5.52 -9.61 -13.57
CA PHE A 17 4.82 -10.49 -12.63
C PHE A 17 3.32 -10.55 -12.91
N THR A 18 2.72 -9.44 -13.34
CA THR A 18 1.31 -9.39 -13.72
C THR A 18 1.05 -10.26 -14.96
N THR A 19 1.92 -10.21 -15.95
CA THR A 19 1.83 -11.06 -17.16
C THR A 19 1.98 -12.53 -16.80
N TYR A 20 3.02 -12.89 -16.03
CA TYR A 20 3.23 -14.27 -15.57
C TYR A 20 2.03 -14.80 -14.81
N ARG A 21 1.50 -14.00 -13.85
CA ARG A 21 0.33 -14.36 -13.06
C ARG A 21 -0.86 -14.70 -13.97
N THR A 22 -1.20 -13.81 -14.90
CA THR A 22 -2.34 -13.98 -15.81
C THR A 22 -2.23 -15.26 -16.63
N LEU A 23 -1.03 -15.59 -17.10
CA LEU A 23 -0.78 -16.80 -17.88
C LEU A 23 -0.76 -18.07 -17.01
N SER A 24 -0.44 -17.95 -15.72
CA SER A 24 -0.36 -19.06 -14.76
C SER A 24 -1.68 -19.39 -14.04
N GLU A 25 -2.67 -18.48 -14.01
CA GLU A 25 -3.94 -18.68 -13.30
C GLU A 25 -4.75 -19.86 -13.88
N PRO A 26 -5.27 -20.81 -13.10
CA PRO A 26 -5.90 -22.02 -13.63
C PRO A 26 -7.15 -21.71 -14.46
N ILE A 27 -7.25 -22.28 -15.67
CA ILE A 27 -8.45 -22.20 -16.51
C ILE A 27 -9.35 -23.40 -16.17
N SER A 28 -10.64 -23.15 -15.96
CA SER A 28 -11.62 -24.19 -15.57
C SER A 28 -12.11 -25.06 -16.74
N GLY A 29 -11.29 -25.27 -17.78
CA GLY A 29 -11.67 -25.94 -19.03
C GLY A 29 -10.90 -27.24 -19.30
N ILE A 30 -11.45 -28.08 -20.17
CA ILE A 30 -10.76 -29.24 -20.76
C ILE A 30 -9.95 -28.70 -21.94
N VAL A 31 -8.62 -28.52 -21.80
CA VAL A 31 -7.61 -28.65 -22.88
C VAL A 31 -6.18 -28.32 -22.42
N GLU A 32 -5.29 -29.16 -22.96
CA GLU A 32 -3.84 -29.12 -23.33
C GLU A 32 -2.78 -28.31 -22.58
N GLU A 33 -1.55 -28.81 -22.73
CA GLU A 33 -0.28 -28.38 -22.16
C GLU A 33 -0.06 -26.86 -22.24
N ARG A 34 0.30 -26.28 -21.09
CA ARG A 34 0.42 -24.84 -20.93
C ARG A 34 1.82 -24.36 -21.29
N PRO A 35 1.99 -23.31 -22.10
CA PRO A 35 3.29 -22.71 -22.28
C PRO A 35 3.73 -22.01 -20.99
N GLU A 36 4.87 -22.43 -20.42
CA GLU A 36 5.51 -21.72 -19.32
C GLU A 36 6.08 -20.38 -19.82
N TYR A 37 5.65 -19.27 -19.21
CA TYR A 37 6.24 -17.97 -19.49
C TYR A 37 7.53 -17.79 -18.67
N THR A 38 8.63 -17.51 -19.36
CA THR A 38 9.92 -17.13 -18.79
C THR A 38 10.47 -15.93 -19.55
N ASN A 39 11.02 -14.95 -18.84
CA ASN A 39 11.76 -13.83 -19.43
C ASN A 39 13.28 -14.04 -19.38
N VAL A 40 13.71 -15.27 -19.08
CA VAL A 40 15.12 -15.68 -18.99
C VAL A 40 15.49 -16.58 -20.17
N THR A 41 16.49 -16.20 -20.95
CA THR A 41 16.98 -17.03 -22.06
C THR A 41 17.64 -18.31 -21.53
N ASN A 42 17.20 -19.48 -22.00
CA ASN A 42 17.67 -20.80 -21.54
C ASN A 42 17.52 -21.03 -20.01
N GLY A 43 16.55 -20.37 -19.38
CA GLY A 43 16.29 -20.51 -17.95
C GLY A 43 14.79 -20.65 -17.66
N TYR A 44 14.50 -21.17 -16.47
CA TYR A 44 13.13 -21.29 -15.95
C TYR A 44 12.86 -20.19 -14.93
N GLY A 45 11.65 -19.63 -14.96
CA GLY A 45 11.17 -18.66 -13.98
C GLY A 45 11.11 -17.23 -14.49
N LEU A 46 10.90 -16.31 -13.54
CA LEU A 46 10.68 -14.90 -13.81
C LEU A 46 11.76 -14.06 -13.11
N MET A 47 12.52 -13.29 -13.87
CA MET A 47 13.43 -12.26 -13.35
C MET A 47 12.73 -10.91 -13.42
N GLY A 48 12.32 -10.36 -12.28
CA GLY A 48 11.69 -9.04 -12.21
C GLY A 48 12.32 -8.19 -11.11
N SER A 49 12.38 -6.88 -11.33
CA SER A 49 12.69 -5.92 -10.26
C SER A 49 11.47 -5.72 -9.37
N ARG A 50 11.68 -5.39 -8.09
CA ARG A 50 10.62 -4.85 -7.23
C ARG A 50 10.70 -3.34 -7.27
N TYR A 51 9.53 -2.71 -7.34
CA TYR A 51 9.44 -1.26 -7.24
C TYR A 51 9.28 -0.89 -5.77
N PHE A 52 10.31 -0.28 -5.19
CA PHE A 52 10.33 0.19 -3.80
C PHE A 52 10.02 1.68 -3.79
N ASN A 53 9.03 2.10 -3.00
CA ASN A 53 8.71 3.51 -2.82
C ASN A 53 8.64 3.88 -1.37
N PHE A 54 9.07 5.10 -1.12
CA PHE A 54 9.04 5.69 0.18
C PHE A 54 8.51 7.12 0.07
N ILE A 55 7.36 7.36 0.69
CA ILE A 55 6.71 8.66 0.76
C ILE A 55 6.79 9.12 2.21
N GLN A 56 7.55 10.17 2.45
CA GLN A 56 7.72 10.72 3.79
C GLN A 56 6.81 11.91 4.03
N GLY A 57 6.43 12.08 5.28
CA GLY A 57 5.85 13.32 5.75
C GLY A 57 4.44 13.60 5.24
N VAL A 58 3.68 12.56 4.89
CA VAL A 58 2.31 12.69 4.40
C VAL A 58 1.44 13.28 5.49
N LYS A 59 0.76 14.39 5.16
CA LYS A 59 -0.30 14.95 6.00
C LYS A 59 -1.58 14.16 5.68
N LEU A 60 -2.28 13.73 6.72
CA LEU A 60 -3.61 13.13 6.55
C LEU A 60 -4.58 14.16 5.96
N GLY A 61 -5.57 13.71 5.19
CA GLY A 61 -6.67 14.57 4.78
C GLY A 61 -7.44 15.11 6.00
N ASP A 62 -8.18 16.21 5.82
CA ASP A 62 -8.87 16.86 6.95
C ASP A 62 -9.93 15.95 7.58
N ASP A 63 -10.68 15.18 6.77
CA ASP A 63 -11.64 14.18 7.28
C ASP A 63 -10.95 13.06 8.07
N SER A 64 -9.80 12.59 7.59
CA SER A 64 -9.03 11.54 8.29
C SER A 64 -8.43 12.05 9.60
N GLN A 65 -8.04 13.34 9.66
CA GLN A 65 -7.61 13.96 10.91
C GLN A 65 -8.76 14.06 11.91
N LEU A 66 -9.96 14.42 11.44
CA LEU A 66 -11.16 14.45 12.27
C LEU A 66 -11.50 13.06 12.82
N GLU A 67 -11.57 12.05 11.96
CA GLU A 67 -11.81 10.67 12.39
C GLU A 67 -10.73 10.15 13.35
N LEU A 68 -9.46 10.54 13.17
CA LEU A 68 -8.40 10.16 14.11
C LEU A 68 -8.65 10.69 15.53
N VAL A 69 -9.19 11.91 15.64
CA VAL A 69 -9.39 12.60 16.92
C VAL A 69 -10.76 12.29 17.55
N THR A 70 -11.82 12.26 16.75
CA THR A 70 -13.21 12.12 17.22
C THR A 70 -13.88 10.81 16.83
N GLY A 71 -13.21 9.95 16.06
CA GLY A 71 -13.79 8.73 15.54
C GLY A 71 -14.10 7.70 16.62
N GLN A 72 -15.10 6.86 16.36
CA GLN A 72 -15.65 5.88 17.31
C GLN A 72 -14.62 4.88 17.89
N TYR A 73 -13.48 4.69 17.20
CA TYR A 73 -12.44 3.73 17.58
C TYR A 73 -11.18 4.37 18.18
N THR A 74 -11.00 5.69 18.01
CA THR A 74 -9.75 6.36 18.35
C THR A 74 -9.96 7.58 19.25
N ASN A 75 -11.20 7.97 19.51
CA ASN A 75 -11.52 9.11 20.36
C ASN A 75 -11.00 8.95 21.80
N ASP A 76 -11.08 7.75 22.35
CA ASP A 76 -10.56 7.40 23.68
C ASP A 76 -9.03 7.39 23.75
N LEU A 77 -8.34 7.37 22.60
CA LEU A 77 -6.89 7.41 22.52
C LEU A 77 -6.33 8.83 22.59
N LEU A 78 -7.20 9.85 22.62
CA LEU A 78 -6.88 11.27 22.82
C LEU A 78 -5.76 11.73 21.87
N PHE A 79 -5.92 11.43 20.59
CA PHE A 79 -5.07 11.97 19.54
C PHE A 79 -5.35 13.46 19.32
N CYS A 80 -4.32 14.19 18.91
CA CYS A 80 -4.41 15.58 18.48
C CYS A 80 -3.37 15.82 17.36
N ILE A 81 -3.59 16.82 16.51
CA ILE A 81 -2.75 17.09 15.35
C ILE A 81 -1.69 18.14 15.69
N ASP A 82 -0.41 17.77 15.50
CA ASP A 82 0.72 18.67 15.79
C ASP A 82 0.72 19.86 14.82
N GLY A 83 0.82 21.07 15.36
CA GLY A 83 0.79 22.32 14.58
C GLY A 83 -0.60 22.91 14.33
N VAL A 84 -1.68 22.26 14.79
CA VAL A 84 -3.01 22.88 14.88
C VAL A 84 -3.17 23.48 16.28
N VAL A 85 -3.57 24.75 16.34
CA VAL A 85 -3.77 25.49 17.60
C VAL A 85 -5.25 25.80 17.73
N GLY A 86 -5.87 25.33 18.82
CA GLY A 86 -7.30 25.56 19.04
C GLY A 86 -8.21 24.61 18.26
N GLY A 87 -9.43 24.48 18.76
CA GLY A 87 -10.48 23.69 18.12
C GLY A 87 -10.38 22.18 18.39
N THR A 88 -11.24 21.40 17.74
CA THR A 88 -11.40 19.96 18.02
C THR A 88 -10.19 19.11 17.66
N LEU A 89 -9.27 19.61 16.82
CA LEU A 89 -8.07 18.88 16.38
C LEU A 89 -6.79 19.32 17.11
N GLY A 90 -6.86 20.41 17.87
CA GLY A 90 -5.71 21.04 18.55
C GLY A 90 -5.15 20.19 19.68
N CYS A 91 -3.87 20.41 20.01
CA CYS A 91 -3.15 19.71 21.08
C CYS A 91 -3.07 20.49 22.41
N ASP A 92 -3.93 21.49 22.57
CA ASP A 92 -4.02 22.43 23.68
C ASP A 92 -4.75 21.89 24.93
#